data_AF-A0A2N1RN60-F1
#
_entry.id   AF-A0A2N1RN60-F1
#
_cell.length_a   1.000
_cell.length_b   1.000
_cell.length_c   1.000
_cell.angle_alpha   90.00
_cell.angle_beta   90.00
_cell.angle_gamma   90.00
#
_symmetry.space_group_name_H-M   'P 1'
#
loop_
_entity.id
_entity.type
_entity.pdbx_description
1 polymer ?
#
loop_
_entity_poly.entity_id
_entity_poly.type
_entity_poly.pdbx_seq_one_letter_code
_entity_poly.pdbx_strand_id
1 'polypeptide(L)'
;MGRSDVWSDAEIQMAINGEKEFNTEFRVVWRDGSIHNIRALAVVQRDDSGRPVRMIGTNWDITLQKHAEEALRESEEKLNTLFGSMTEMVVLNELVFDESGQPFNYRLTDCNNAFSTITGIEKENAIGKIATELYQTETPPFFTEYSRVALTGVSYEYTTYFEPMDKYFSISVVSPKKNTFATITTDITGIREIQNEIFAKNEELENYLYIASHDLRSPLVNIQGFSRRLQKHADSIKEIISDPSIPAGIKSDLDHILDEDVPKSLKYIFSSVTKMEALLAGLLHLSRTGRTLMTIREIDINKLFHLIIGHYNFQLTELNAVVNISELPTCYGDENLLNQLFSNIIGNAIKYRDKNRQLLLDITAQIEFRKVVYSIRDNGMGIDQRHLEKIWDIFYKVDASQPDAGDGLGLSIVKRIAEKHNGRIRVESEPGKGSVFFVELQRFEFAE
;
A
#
# COMPACT_ATOMS: atom_id res chain seq x y z
N MET A 1 47.82 -1.09 49.62
CA MET A 1 48.78 -2.15 49.22
C MET A 1 48.03 -3.11 48.33
N GLY A 2 48.07 -2.86 47.02
CA GLY A 2 47.39 -3.70 46.03
C GLY A 2 48.22 -4.95 45.77
N ARG A 3 47.54 -6.10 45.61
CA ARG A 3 48.13 -7.32 45.06
C ARG A 3 48.83 -6.94 43.75
N SER A 4 50.15 -7.00 43.72
CA SER A 4 50.91 -7.06 42.48
C SER A 4 50.51 -8.36 41.80
N ASP A 5 50.06 -8.26 40.55
CA ASP A 5 49.84 -9.43 39.71
C ASP A 5 51.17 -10.19 39.61
N VAL A 6 51.16 -11.48 39.96
CA VAL A 6 52.32 -12.40 40.00
C VAL A 6 53.13 -12.39 38.69
N TRP A 7 52.52 -11.91 37.61
CA TRP A 7 53.09 -11.74 36.27
C TRP A 7 54.10 -10.60 36.15
N SER A 8 53.91 -9.47 36.87
CA SER A 8 54.84 -8.33 36.79
C SER A 8 56.18 -8.64 37.45
N ASP A 9 56.18 -9.39 38.56
CA ASP A 9 57.40 -9.71 39.29
C ASP A 9 58.32 -10.65 38.50
N ALA A 10 57.75 -11.59 37.73
CA ALA A 10 58.53 -12.47 36.86
C ALA A 10 59.20 -11.70 35.70
N GLU A 11 58.46 -10.80 35.03
CA GLU A 11 59.04 -9.98 33.96
C GLU A 11 60.08 -8.97 34.46
N ILE A 12 59.91 -8.44 35.67
CA ILE A 12 60.93 -7.60 36.33
C ILE A 12 62.20 -8.43 36.56
N GLN A 13 62.10 -9.66 37.06
CA GLN A 13 63.27 -10.52 37.29
C GLN A 13 63.99 -10.88 35.98
N MET A 14 63.25 -11.23 34.93
CA MET A 14 63.84 -11.49 33.60
C MET A 14 64.57 -10.26 33.06
N ALA A 15 64.01 -9.06 33.28
CA ALA A 15 64.68 -7.82 32.89
C ALA A 15 65.94 -7.53 33.71
N ILE A 16 65.91 -7.77 35.03
CA ILE A 16 67.07 -7.64 35.92
C ILE A 16 68.16 -8.67 35.59
N ASN A 17 67.80 -9.87 35.14
CA ASN A 17 68.73 -10.89 34.67
C ASN A 17 69.30 -10.59 33.27
N GLY A 18 68.70 -9.65 32.54
CA GLY A 18 69.12 -9.27 31.19
C GLY A 18 68.59 -10.21 30.10
N GLU A 19 67.58 -11.01 30.42
CA GLU A 19 66.95 -11.95 29.48
C GLU A 19 66.02 -11.24 28.50
N LYS A 20 65.46 -10.09 28.88
CA LYS A 20 64.52 -9.29 28.06
C LYS A 20 64.50 -7.83 28.54
N GLU A 21 64.16 -6.87 27.67
CA GLU A 21 63.79 -5.52 28.13
C GLU A 21 62.42 -5.55 28.83
N PHE A 22 62.22 -4.71 29.84
CA PHE A 22 60.94 -4.64 30.54
C PHE A 22 59.95 -3.84 29.70
N ASN A 23 58.91 -4.50 29.20
CA ASN A 23 57.84 -3.89 28.41
C ASN A 23 56.55 -4.63 28.76
N THR A 24 55.74 -4.04 29.63
CA THR A 24 54.56 -4.70 30.19
C THR A 24 53.40 -3.72 30.34
N GLU A 25 52.18 -4.27 30.35
CA GLU A 25 50.94 -3.53 30.53
C GLU A 25 50.24 -4.04 31.80
N PHE A 26 49.81 -3.12 32.66
CA PHE A 26 49.09 -3.47 33.89
C PHE A 26 48.04 -2.43 34.24
N ARG A 27 47.09 -2.84 35.09
CA ARG A 27 46.04 -1.96 35.59
C ARG A 27 46.44 -1.37 36.93
N VAL A 28 46.21 -0.08 37.09
CA VAL A 28 46.36 0.63 38.36
C VAL A 28 45.03 1.26 38.75
N VAL A 29 44.80 1.37 40.05
CA VAL A 29 43.66 2.12 40.59
C VAL A 29 44.19 3.46 41.08
N TRP A 30 43.69 4.56 40.52
CA TRP A 30 44.02 5.90 40.98
C TRP A 30 43.33 6.22 42.31
N ARG A 31 43.73 7.31 42.97
CA ARG A 31 43.22 7.67 44.31
C ARG A 31 41.72 7.97 44.32
N ASP A 32 41.16 8.36 43.19
CA ASP A 32 39.72 8.58 42.99
C ASP A 32 38.93 7.27 42.75
N GLY A 33 39.61 6.12 42.72
CA GLY A 33 39.01 4.81 42.48
C GLY A 33 38.89 4.41 41.01
N SER A 34 39.29 5.29 40.07
CA SER A 34 39.29 4.97 38.64
C SER A 34 40.38 3.96 38.28
N ILE A 35 40.10 3.11 37.29
CA ILE A 35 41.04 2.09 36.81
C ILE A 35 41.71 2.61 35.54
N HIS A 36 43.05 2.63 35.54
CA HIS A 36 43.86 3.06 34.41
C HIS A 36 44.76 1.91 33.93
N ASN A 37 44.88 1.74 32.62
CA ASN A 37 45.83 0.84 31.99
C ASN A 37 47.14 1.59 31.75
N ILE A 38 48.24 1.08 32.29
CA ILE A 38 49.57 1.67 32.18
C ILE A 38 50.47 0.74 31.38
N ARG A 39 51.16 1.30 30.40
CA ARG A 39 52.28 0.65 29.72
C ARG A 39 53.59 1.13 30.31
N ALA A 40 54.38 0.20 30.84
CA ALA A 40 55.70 0.46 31.38
C ALA A 40 56.77 -0.08 30.44
N LEU A 41 57.69 0.78 30.00
CA LEU A 41 58.95 0.38 29.38
C LEU A 41 60.10 0.73 30.32
N ALA A 42 61.02 -0.19 30.57
CA ALA A 42 62.21 0.10 31.36
C ALA A 42 63.44 -0.70 30.91
N VAL A 43 64.59 -0.06 31.04
CA VAL A 43 65.91 -0.63 30.76
C VAL A 43 66.70 -0.71 32.06
N VAL A 44 67.41 -1.82 32.25
CA VAL A 44 68.27 -2.04 33.40
C VAL A 44 69.68 -1.54 33.09
N GLN A 45 70.13 -0.53 33.83
CA GLN A 45 71.51 -0.06 33.78
C GLN A 45 72.40 -0.91 34.68
N ARG A 46 73.56 -1.28 34.14
CA ARG A 46 74.55 -2.14 34.78
C ARG A 46 75.85 -1.37 35.01
N ASP A 47 76.62 -1.77 36.03
CA ASP A 47 77.98 -1.28 36.26
C ASP A 47 78.99 -1.94 35.30
N ASP A 48 80.25 -1.49 35.34
CA ASP A 48 81.35 -2.03 34.52
C ASP A 48 81.65 -3.52 34.80
N SER A 49 81.10 -4.08 35.87
CA SER A 49 81.18 -5.51 36.21
C SER A 49 79.96 -6.32 35.75
N GLY A 50 79.01 -5.69 35.05
CA GLY A 50 77.79 -6.31 34.53
C GLY A 50 76.66 -6.47 35.55
N ARG A 51 76.83 -5.95 36.79
CA ARG A 51 75.80 -6.07 37.84
C ARG A 51 74.72 -5.00 37.66
N PRO A 52 73.43 -5.33 37.80
CA PRO A 52 72.34 -4.37 37.66
C PRO A 52 72.35 -3.37 38.83
N VAL A 53 72.34 -2.08 38.50
CA VAL A 53 72.45 -0.97 39.48
C VAL A 53 71.13 -0.22 39.62
N ARG A 54 70.44 0.04 38.50
CA ARG A 54 69.15 0.73 38.50
C ARG A 54 68.33 0.37 37.28
N MET A 55 67.02 0.50 37.41
CA MET A 55 66.07 0.34 36.32
C MET A 55 65.44 1.70 36.05
N ILE A 56 65.56 2.18 34.81
CA ILE A 56 64.98 3.46 34.39
C ILE A 56 63.97 3.17 33.31
N GLY A 57 62.78 3.74 33.47
CA GLY A 57 61.68 3.51 32.57
C GLY A 57 60.70 4.66 32.51
N THR A 58 59.79 4.55 31.56
CA THR A 58 58.66 5.44 31.33
C THR A 58 57.37 4.67 31.50
N ASN A 59 56.41 5.30 32.17
CA ASN A 59 55.05 4.81 32.29
C ASN A 59 54.13 5.72 31.50
N TRP A 60 53.35 5.14 30.58
CA TRP A 60 52.33 5.84 29.83
C TRP A 60 50.96 5.32 30.19
N ASP A 61 50.02 6.25 30.43
CA ASP A 61 48.61 5.91 30.53
C ASP A 61 48.06 5.63 29.12
N ILE A 62 47.65 4.38 28.90
CA ILE A 62 47.08 3.87 27.65
C ILE A 62 45.57 3.58 27.79
N THR A 63 44.92 4.08 28.84
CA THR A 63 43.49 3.80 29.12
C THR A 63 42.58 4.25 27.98
N LEU A 64 42.79 5.47 27.48
CA LEU A 64 42.01 6.00 26.35
C LEU A 64 42.20 5.17 25.08
N GLN A 65 43.42 4.70 24.82
CA GLN A 65 43.70 3.84 23.67
C GLN A 65 42.97 2.50 23.78
N LYS A 66 43.04 1.84 24.94
CA LYS A 66 42.34 0.57 25.18
C LYS A 66 40.82 0.71 25.04
N HIS A 67 40.23 1.79 25.55
CA HIS A 67 38.79 2.04 25.37
C HIS A 67 38.42 2.29 23.91
N ALA A 68 39.26 3.00 23.14
CA ALA A 68 39.03 3.20 21.72
C ALA A 68 39.14 1.90 20.92
N GLU A 69 40.13 1.05 21.22
CA GLU A 69 40.29 -0.28 20.61
C GLU A 69 39.09 -1.19 20.91
N GLU A 70 38.63 -1.21 22.16
CA GLU A 70 37.46 -1.99 22.56
C GLU A 70 36.18 -1.50 21.90
N ALA A 71 35.94 -0.18 21.89
CA ALA A 71 34.77 0.40 21.23
C ALA A 71 34.76 0.14 19.72
N LEU A 72 35.93 0.15 19.06
CA LEU A 72 36.06 -0.22 17.66
C LEU A 72 35.70 -1.69 17.44
N ARG A 73 36.24 -2.60 18.28
CA ARG A 73 35.93 -4.02 18.23
C ARG A 73 34.44 -4.30 18.39
N GLU A 74 33.81 -3.71 19.41
CA GLU A 74 32.37 -3.85 19.64
C GLU A 74 31.55 -3.33 18.45
N SER A 75 31.95 -2.21 17.84
CA SER A 75 31.31 -1.67 16.65
C SER A 75 31.46 -2.60 15.43
N GLU A 76 32.65 -3.16 15.21
CA GLU A 76 32.91 -4.11 14.11
C GLU A 76 32.11 -5.40 14.29
N GLU A 77 32.10 -5.98 15.49
CA GLU A 77 31.29 -7.18 15.79
C GLU A 77 29.80 -6.94 15.56
N LYS A 78 29.29 -5.77 15.99
CA LYS A 78 27.90 -5.38 15.75
C LYS A 78 27.58 -5.26 14.26
N LEU A 79 28.43 -4.58 13.48
CA LEU A 79 28.23 -4.41 12.04
C LEU A 79 28.29 -5.74 11.29
N ASN A 80 29.25 -6.61 11.62
CA ASN A 80 29.37 -7.93 11.02
C ASN A 80 28.15 -8.81 11.32
N THR A 81 27.62 -8.72 12.54
CA THR A 81 26.40 -9.45 12.93
C THR A 81 25.18 -8.96 12.16
N LEU A 82 25.01 -7.63 12.03
CA LEU A 82 23.91 -7.05 11.25
C LEU A 82 24.02 -7.44 9.77
N PHE A 83 25.20 -7.26 9.17
CA PHE A 83 25.46 -7.61 7.78
C PHE A 83 25.14 -9.08 7.51
N GLY A 84 25.63 -10.00 8.36
CA GLY A 84 25.45 -11.45 8.20
C GLY A 84 24.05 -11.98 8.53
N SER A 85 23.24 -11.27 9.31
CA SER A 85 21.87 -11.71 9.69
C SER A 85 20.75 -11.12 8.82
N MET A 86 21.06 -10.15 7.96
CA MET A 86 20.11 -9.62 6.99
C MET A 86 19.61 -10.72 6.05
N THR A 87 18.31 -10.70 5.79
CA THR A 87 17.65 -11.60 4.82
C THR A 87 17.79 -11.11 3.38
N GLU A 88 17.97 -9.80 3.21
CA GLU A 88 18.24 -9.18 1.91
C GLU A 88 19.69 -9.48 1.49
N MET A 89 19.89 -9.76 0.21
CA MET A 89 21.22 -9.97 -0.34
C MET A 89 21.94 -8.63 -0.41
N VAL A 90 23.04 -8.50 0.31
CA VAL A 90 23.91 -7.32 0.26
C VAL A 90 25.26 -7.72 -0.32
N VAL A 91 25.66 -7.05 -1.40
CA VAL A 91 26.94 -7.28 -2.08
C VAL A 91 27.66 -5.95 -2.24
N LEU A 92 28.90 -5.91 -1.76
CA LEU A 92 29.83 -4.81 -1.99
C LEU A 92 30.67 -5.10 -3.22
N ASN A 93 30.80 -4.10 -4.07
CA ASN A 93 31.44 -4.22 -5.38
C ASN A 93 32.35 -3.02 -5.66
N GLU A 94 33.37 -3.25 -6.49
CA GLU A 94 34.20 -2.21 -7.07
C GLU A 94 34.20 -2.30 -8.60
N LEU A 95 34.27 -1.16 -9.29
CA LEU A 95 34.40 -1.12 -10.74
C LEU A 95 35.80 -1.58 -11.17
N VAL A 96 35.84 -2.36 -12.25
CA VAL A 96 37.06 -2.78 -12.94
C VAL A 96 37.21 -1.95 -14.21
N PHE A 97 38.38 -1.34 -14.38
CA PHE A 97 38.71 -0.43 -15.48
C PHE A 97 39.68 -1.08 -16.46
N ASP A 98 39.54 -0.74 -17.73
CA ASP A 98 40.50 -1.12 -18.77
C ASP A 98 41.72 -0.19 -18.78
N GLU A 99 42.67 -0.42 -19.69
CA GLU A 99 43.88 0.39 -19.84
C GLU A 99 43.59 1.85 -20.24
N SER A 100 42.40 2.13 -20.81
CA SER A 100 41.97 3.47 -21.17
C SER A 100 41.31 4.23 -20.02
N GLY A 101 41.10 3.56 -18.88
CA GLY A 101 40.41 4.09 -17.71
C GLY A 101 38.89 4.05 -17.82
N GLN A 102 38.33 3.28 -18.76
CA GLN A 102 36.90 3.07 -18.89
C GLN A 102 36.47 1.84 -18.06
N PRO A 103 35.39 1.93 -17.25
CA PRO A 103 34.91 0.75 -16.54
C PRO A 103 34.28 -0.21 -17.53
N PHE A 104 34.60 -1.50 -17.41
CA PHE A 104 34.04 -2.57 -18.27
C PHE A 104 33.46 -3.74 -17.49
N ASN A 105 33.69 -3.82 -16.18
CA ASN A 105 33.18 -4.89 -15.31
C ASN A 105 33.12 -4.42 -13.85
N TYR A 106 32.69 -5.29 -12.94
CA TYR A 106 32.81 -5.09 -11.50
C TYR A 106 33.29 -6.36 -10.81
N ARG A 107 33.94 -6.17 -9.66
CA ARG A 107 34.47 -7.24 -8.80
C ARG A 107 33.76 -7.21 -7.46
N LEU A 108 33.36 -8.38 -6.98
CA LEU A 108 32.76 -8.51 -5.65
C LEU A 108 33.86 -8.39 -4.59
N THR A 109 33.72 -7.47 -3.65
CA THR A 109 34.67 -7.25 -2.56
C THR A 109 34.18 -7.84 -1.25
N ASP A 110 32.87 -7.88 -1.02
CA ASP A 110 32.25 -8.56 0.12
C ASP A 110 30.79 -8.92 -0.17
N CYS A 111 30.24 -9.89 0.55
CA CYS A 111 28.82 -10.23 0.51
C CYS A 111 28.35 -10.86 1.84
N ASN A 112 27.06 -10.73 2.13
CA ASN A 112 26.46 -11.31 3.33
C ASN A 112 25.96 -12.75 3.13
N ASN A 113 25.46 -13.38 4.20
CA ASN A 113 25.01 -14.78 4.16
C ASN A 113 23.79 -14.99 3.24
N ALA A 114 22.95 -13.96 3.07
CA ALA A 114 21.80 -14.01 2.16
C ALA A 114 22.23 -14.17 0.70
N PHE A 115 23.40 -13.64 0.31
CA PHE A 115 23.96 -13.86 -1.03
C PHE A 115 24.10 -15.34 -1.34
N SER A 116 24.73 -16.13 -0.46
CA SER A 116 24.93 -17.56 -0.70
C SER A 116 23.62 -18.34 -0.68
N THR A 117 22.67 -17.93 0.17
CA THR A 117 21.34 -18.55 0.24
C THR A 117 20.52 -18.34 -1.04
N ILE A 118 20.56 -17.13 -1.61
CA ILE A 118 19.75 -16.75 -2.78
C ILE A 118 20.41 -17.22 -4.08
N THR A 119 21.73 -17.06 -4.20
CA THR A 119 22.47 -17.36 -5.44
C THR A 119 22.95 -18.81 -5.52
N GLY A 120 23.05 -19.51 -4.38
CA GLY A 120 23.67 -20.83 -4.27
C GLY A 120 25.20 -20.80 -4.39
N ILE A 121 25.83 -19.61 -4.42
CA ILE A 121 27.27 -19.45 -4.54
C ILE A 121 27.89 -19.20 -3.16
N GLU A 122 28.83 -20.05 -2.77
CA GLU A 122 29.59 -19.86 -1.53
C GLU A 122 30.39 -18.56 -1.56
N LYS A 123 30.40 -17.85 -0.44
CA LYS A 123 31.05 -16.53 -0.29
C LYS A 123 32.52 -16.56 -0.74
N GLU A 124 33.27 -17.58 -0.34
CA GLU A 124 34.70 -17.74 -0.65
C GLU A 124 34.97 -17.87 -2.15
N ASN A 125 33.99 -18.36 -2.91
CA ASN A 125 34.07 -18.49 -4.37
C ASN A 125 33.64 -17.22 -5.10
N ALA A 126 32.97 -16.30 -4.41
CA ALA A 126 32.46 -15.04 -4.95
C ALA A 126 33.43 -13.87 -4.76
N ILE A 127 34.05 -13.77 -3.57
CA ILE A 127 34.93 -12.64 -3.24
C ILE A 127 36.16 -12.61 -4.14
N GLY A 128 36.44 -11.44 -4.71
CA GLY A 128 37.56 -11.19 -5.60
C GLY A 128 37.32 -11.57 -7.06
N LYS A 129 36.20 -12.21 -7.40
CA LYS A 129 35.85 -12.54 -8.79
C LYS A 129 35.17 -11.39 -9.52
N ILE A 130 35.36 -11.34 -10.83
CA ILE A 130 34.63 -10.42 -11.70
C ILE A 130 33.24 -10.97 -12.03
N ALA A 131 32.26 -10.09 -12.21
CA ALA A 131 30.85 -10.46 -12.34
C ALA A 131 30.57 -11.44 -13.49
N THR A 132 31.19 -11.22 -14.66
CA THR A 132 31.02 -12.08 -15.84
C THR A 132 31.53 -13.50 -15.61
N GLU A 133 32.63 -13.67 -14.87
CA GLU A 133 33.15 -14.99 -14.50
C GLU A 133 32.25 -15.66 -13.48
N LEU A 134 31.82 -14.89 -12.47
CA LEU A 134 31.02 -15.40 -11.35
C LEU A 134 29.63 -15.89 -11.81
N TYR A 135 28.93 -15.07 -12.58
CA TYR A 135 27.57 -15.34 -13.04
C TYR A 135 27.53 -16.06 -14.40
N GLN A 136 28.69 -16.34 -15.01
CA GLN A 136 28.82 -17.00 -16.31
C GLN A 136 28.03 -16.30 -17.43
N THR A 137 28.10 -14.97 -17.46
CA THR A 137 27.39 -14.12 -18.45
C THR A 137 28.37 -13.48 -19.42
N GLU A 138 27.92 -13.22 -20.66
CA GLU A 138 28.75 -12.53 -21.67
C GLU A 138 29.07 -11.09 -21.27
N THR A 139 28.10 -10.40 -20.68
CA THR A 139 28.25 -9.03 -20.17
C THR A 139 27.97 -8.97 -18.67
N PRO A 140 28.61 -8.04 -17.93
CA PRO A 140 28.38 -7.90 -16.50
C PRO A 140 26.90 -7.56 -16.24
N PRO A 141 26.20 -8.33 -15.38
CA PRO A 141 24.79 -8.11 -15.11
C PRO A 141 24.53 -6.68 -14.63
N PHE A 142 23.54 -6.02 -15.22
CA PHE A 142 23.07 -4.68 -14.85
C PHE A 142 24.17 -3.60 -14.76
N PHE A 143 25.21 -3.75 -15.60
CA PHE A 143 26.40 -2.91 -15.54
C PHE A 143 26.14 -1.43 -15.78
N THR A 144 25.21 -1.09 -16.68
CA THR A 144 24.87 0.30 -17.00
C THR A 144 24.37 1.05 -15.78
N GLU A 145 23.49 0.41 -15.01
CA GLU A 145 22.89 0.95 -13.80
C GLU A 145 23.94 1.05 -12.68
N TYR A 146 24.69 -0.03 -12.46
CA TYR A 146 25.70 -0.08 -11.40
C TYR A 146 26.86 0.89 -11.62
N SER A 147 27.39 0.96 -12.85
CA SER A 147 28.46 1.88 -13.21
C SER A 147 28.04 3.34 -13.08
N ARG A 148 26.80 3.68 -13.47
CA ARG A 148 26.25 5.03 -13.28
C ARG A 148 26.24 5.41 -11.81
N VAL A 149 25.71 4.55 -10.93
CA VAL A 149 25.65 4.82 -9.49
C VAL A 149 27.04 4.95 -8.88
N ALA A 150 27.96 4.04 -9.21
CA ALA A 150 29.34 4.05 -8.70
C ALA A 150 30.16 5.27 -9.14
N LEU A 151 29.86 5.86 -10.31
CA LEU A 151 30.53 7.05 -10.83
C LEU A 151 29.88 8.36 -10.37
N THR A 152 28.55 8.40 -10.29
CA THR A 152 27.78 9.63 -9.99
C THR A 152 27.49 9.80 -8.49
N GLY A 153 27.43 8.72 -7.73
CA GLY A 153 27.02 8.71 -6.33
C GLY A 153 25.50 8.82 -6.11
N VAL A 154 24.70 8.98 -7.16
CA VAL A 154 23.23 9.07 -7.05
C VAL A 154 22.65 7.67 -6.94
N SER A 155 21.94 7.38 -5.85
CA SER A 155 21.29 6.08 -5.63
C SER A 155 20.21 5.80 -6.67
N TYR A 156 20.01 4.52 -7.01
CA TYR A 156 18.99 4.10 -7.96
C TYR A 156 18.34 2.80 -7.51
N GLU A 157 17.02 2.72 -7.64
CA GLU A 157 16.21 1.57 -7.26
C GLU A 157 15.31 1.17 -8.45
N TYR A 158 15.27 -0.13 -8.73
CA TYR A 158 14.48 -0.68 -9.84
C TYR A 158 14.21 -2.17 -9.64
N THR A 159 13.21 -2.69 -10.36
CA THR A 159 12.92 -4.13 -10.42
C THR A 159 13.31 -4.70 -11.77
N THR A 160 13.87 -5.90 -11.80
CA THR A 160 14.31 -6.57 -13.02
C THR A 160 14.17 -8.09 -12.92
N TYR A 161 14.20 -8.76 -14.07
CA TYR A 161 14.29 -10.22 -14.17
C TYR A 161 15.74 -10.61 -14.45
N PHE A 162 16.24 -11.62 -13.75
CA PHE A 162 17.57 -12.15 -13.96
C PHE A 162 17.50 -13.60 -14.45
N GLU A 163 17.71 -13.76 -15.76
CA GLU A 163 17.57 -15.03 -16.48
C GLU A 163 18.43 -16.17 -15.92
N PRO A 164 19.72 -15.98 -15.55
CA PRO A 164 20.55 -17.08 -15.03
C PRO A 164 20.02 -17.73 -13.75
N MET A 165 19.17 -17.03 -12.99
CA MET A 165 18.57 -17.53 -11.75
C MET A 165 17.06 -17.77 -11.86
N ASP A 166 16.44 -17.44 -13.00
CA ASP A 166 14.98 -17.47 -13.20
C ASP A 166 14.21 -16.78 -12.05
N LYS A 167 14.66 -15.57 -11.69
CA LYS A 167 14.13 -14.81 -10.55
C LYS A 167 13.89 -13.35 -10.89
N TYR A 168 12.88 -12.76 -10.26
CA TYR A 168 12.67 -11.32 -10.23
C TYR A 168 13.29 -10.72 -8.99
N PHE A 169 14.02 -9.62 -9.17
CA PHE A 169 14.70 -8.90 -8.11
C PHE A 169 14.23 -7.45 -8.03
N SER A 170 14.06 -6.95 -6.80
CA SER A 170 14.10 -5.52 -6.49
C SER A 170 15.50 -5.17 -6.02
N ILE A 171 16.16 -4.23 -6.70
CA ILE A 171 17.57 -3.90 -6.49
C ILE A 171 17.69 -2.42 -6.16
N SER A 172 18.22 -2.12 -4.97
CA SER A 172 18.66 -0.78 -4.59
C SER A 172 20.18 -0.70 -4.64
N VAL A 173 20.69 0.30 -5.36
CA VAL A 173 22.12 0.48 -5.60
C VAL A 173 22.57 1.80 -4.99
N VAL A 174 23.61 1.75 -4.17
CA VAL A 174 24.18 2.91 -3.48
C VAL A 174 25.69 2.93 -3.64
N SER A 175 26.32 4.11 -3.67
CA SER A 175 27.78 4.24 -3.75
C SER A 175 28.35 4.80 -2.44
N PRO A 176 29.04 3.97 -1.62
CA PRO A 176 29.67 4.46 -0.39
C PRO A 176 30.93 5.30 -0.67
N LYS A 177 31.61 5.02 -1.79
CA LYS A 177 32.82 5.71 -2.23
C LYS A 177 32.90 5.66 -3.75
N LYS A 178 33.53 6.68 -4.36
CA LYS A 178 33.77 6.74 -5.82
C LYS A 178 34.35 5.41 -6.34
N ASN A 179 33.80 4.92 -7.44
CA ASN A 179 34.14 3.65 -8.11
C ASN A 179 33.74 2.37 -7.35
N THR A 180 32.99 2.49 -6.25
CA THR A 180 32.45 1.35 -5.50
C THR A 180 30.95 1.49 -5.37
N PHE A 181 30.26 0.37 -5.21
CA PHE A 181 28.82 0.35 -4.98
C PHE A 181 28.42 -0.84 -4.12
N ALA A 182 27.32 -0.69 -3.39
CA ALA A 182 26.62 -1.75 -2.71
C ALA A 182 25.29 -2.00 -3.40
N THR A 183 24.93 -3.25 -3.58
CA THR A 183 23.59 -3.67 -4.03
C THR A 183 22.86 -4.29 -2.86
N ILE A 184 21.66 -3.82 -2.58
CA ILE A 184 20.71 -4.42 -1.66
C ILE A 184 19.60 -5.03 -2.53
N THR A 185 19.50 -6.35 -2.52
CA THR A 185 18.67 -7.10 -3.47
C THR A 185 17.69 -7.99 -2.73
N THR A 186 16.42 -7.87 -3.10
CA THR A 186 15.32 -8.69 -2.59
C THR A 186 14.74 -9.54 -3.71
N ASP A 187 14.60 -10.85 -3.48
CA ASP A 187 13.86 -11.74 -4.37
C ASP A 187 12.35 -11.46 -4.23
N ILE A 188 11.74 -10.99 -5.32
CA ILE A 188 10.31 -10.65 -5.40
C ILE A 188 9.52 -11.64 -6.27
N THR A 189 10.11 -12.79 -6.61
CA THR A 189 9.51 -13.78 -7.51
C THR A 189 8.17 -14.28 -6.97
N GLY A 190 8.13 -14.71 -5.70
CA GLY A 190 6.89 -15.17 -5.07
C GLY A 190 5.82 -14.09 -4.96
N ILE A 191 6.21 -12.82 -4.78
CA ILE A 191 5.25 -11.69 -4.78
C ILE A 191 4.62 -11.55 -6.17
N ARG A 192 5.43 -11.62 -7.23
CA ARG A 192 4.92 -11.54 -8.61
C ARG A 192 4.06 -12.74 -9.00
N GLU A 193 4.41 -13.95 -8.58
CA GLU A 193 3.61 -15.14 -8.84
C GLU A 193 2.21 -15.03 -8.21
N ILE A 194 2.14 -14.63 -6.93
CA ILE A 194 0.87 -14.41 -6.24
C ILE A 194 0.06 -13.31 -6.92
N GLN A 195 0.70 -12.20 -7.31
CA GLN A 195 0.01 -11.12 -8.05
C GLN A 195 -0.56 -11.61 -9.37
N ASN A 196 0.21 -12.38 -10.14
CA ASN A 196 -0.25 -12.96 -11.40
C ASN A 196 -1.40 -13.97 -11.19
N GLU A 197 -1.33 -14.80 -10.13
CA GLU A 197 -2.39 -15.73 -9.79
C GLU A 197 -3.68 -14.99 -9.41
N ILE A 198 -3.58 -13.94 -8.59
CA ILE A 198 -4.72 -13.07 -8.24
C ILE A 198 -5.32 -12.45 -9.50
N PHE A 199 -4.49 -11.94 -10.41
CA PHE A 199 -4.96 -11.35 -11.65
C PHE A 199 -5.68 -12.38 -12.54
N ALA A 200 -5.11 -13.55 -12.71
CA ALA A 200 -5.71 -14.65 -13.47
C ALA A 200 -7.03 -15.13 -12.84
N LYS A 201 -7.10 -15.26 -11.51
CA LYS A 201 -8.30 -15.66 -10.78
C LYS A 201 -9.41 -14.61 -10.85
N ASN A 202 -9.05 -13.33 -10.79
CA ASN A 202 -9.99 -12.24 -11.06
C ASN A 202 -10.49 -12.31 -12.50
N GLU A 203 -9.62 -12.62 -13.47
CA GLU A 203 -10.02 -12.75 -14.87
C GLU A 203 -11.06 -13.85 -15.09
N GLU A 204 -10.80 -15.00 -14.48
CA GLU A 204 -11.67 -16.17 -14.49
C GLU A 204 -13.04 -15.86 -13.87
N LEU A 205 -13.05 -15.22 -12.70
CA LEU A 205 -14.27 -14.82 -12.00
C LEU A 205 -15.13 -13.88 -12.86
N GLU A 206 -14.52 -12.89 -13.52
CA GLU A 206 -15.25 -11.97 -14.40
C GLU A 206 -15.90 -12.67 -15.60
N ASN A 207 -15.20 -13.62 -16.21
CA ASN A 207 -15.77 -14.40 -17.32
C ASN A 207 -16.98 -15.22 -16.85
N TYR A 208 -16.93 -15.85 -15.68
CA TYR A 208 -18.08 -16.54 -15.10
C TYR A 208 -19.23 -15.58 -14.79
N LEU A 209 -18.93 -14.43 -14.18
CA LEU A 209 -19.94 -13.42 -13.85
C LEU A 209 -20.60 -12.86 -15.12
N TYR A 210 -19.84 -12.67 -16.20
CA TYR A 210 -20.35 -12.21 -17.48
C TYR A 210 -21.29 -13.24 -18.12
N ILE A 211 -20.86 -14.50 -18.22
CA ILE A 211 -21.66 -15.59 -18.78
C ILE A 211 -22.94 -15.79 -17.96
N ALA A 212 -22.81 -15.90 -16.65
CA ALA A 212 -23.96 -16.05 -15.75
C ALA A 212 -24.94 -14.87 -15.88
N SER A 213 -24.44 -13.64 -15.98
CA SER A 213 -25.29 -12.46 -16.13
C SER A 213 -26.02 -12.43 -17.46
N HIS A 214 -25.35 -12.80 -18.55
CA HIS A 214 -25.96 -12.90 -19.87
C HIS A 214 -27.06 -13.98 -19.88
N ASP A 215 -26.75 -15.16 -19.34
CA ASP A 215 -27.63 -16.32 -19.37
C ASP A 215 -28.83 -16.17 -18.43
N LEU A 216 -28.70 -15.40 -17.34
CA LEU A 216 -29.82 -15.04 -16.46
C LEU A 216 -30.69 -13.93 -17.04
N ARG A 217 -30.15 -13.03 -17.87
CA ARG A 217 -30.93 -11.96 -18.50
C ARG A 217 -32.01 -12.48 -19.45
N SER A 218 -31.70 -13.52 -20.22
CA SER A 218 -32.64 -14.11 -21.19
C SER A 218 -33.93 -14.67 -20.55
N PRO A 219 -33.89 -15.54 -19.51
CA PRO A 219 -35.11 -16.00 -18.82
C PRO A 219 -35.84 -14.86 -18.10
N LEU A 220 -35.13 -13.85 -17.58
CA LEU A 220 -35.74 -12.66 -16.97
C LEU A 220 -36.61 -11.87 -17.95
N VAL A 221 -36.08 -11.58 -19.14
CA VAL A 221 -36.83 -10.89 -20.21
C VAL A 221 -38.06 -11.70 -20.62
N ASN A 222 -37.94 -13.03 -20.69
CA ASN A 222 -39.06 -13.91 -21.00
C ASN A 222 -40.15 -13.88 -19.92
N ILE A 223 -39.77 -13.96 -18.63
CA ILE A 223 -40.71 -13.85 -17.50
C ILE A 223 -41.43 -12.50 -17.54
N GLN A 224 -40.71 -11.41 -17.82
CA GLN A 224 -41.29 -10.08 -17.97
C GLN A 224 -42.28 -10.01 -19.13
N GLY A 225 -41.92 -10.60 -20.27
CA GLY A 225 -42.76 -10.68 -21.46
C GLY A 225 -44.06 -11.47 -21.22
N PHE A 226 -43.96 -12.66 -20.61
CA PHE A 226 -45.13 -13.46 -20.26
C PHE A 226 -46.01 -12.78 -19.22
N SER A 227 -45.42 -12.14 -18.22
CA SER A 227 -46.15 -11.36 -17.21
C SER A 227 -46.93 -10.21 -17.85
N ARG A 228 -46.33 -9.49 -18.82
CA ARG A 228 -47.01 -8.41 -19.53
C ARG A 228 -48.15 -8.92 -20.41
N ARG A 229 -48.00 -10.11 -21.02
CA ARG A 229 -49.07 -10.77 -21.76
C ARG A 229 -50.21 -11.21 -20.85
N LEU A 230 -49.90 -11.78 -19.68
CA LEU A 230 -50.90 -12.13 -18.67
C LEU A 230 -51.68 -10.91 -18.19
N GLN A 231 -51.01 -9.78 -17.96
CA GLN A 231 -51.68 -8.51 -17.65
C GLN A 231 -52.67 -8.14 -18.75
N LYS A 232 -52.23 -8.12 -20.02
CA LYS A 232 -53.11 -7.80 -21.16
C LYS A 232 -54.31 -8.74 -21.26
N HIS A 233 -54.11 -10.04 -21.04
CA HIS A 233 -55.21 -11.00 -21.07
C HIS A 233 -56.18 -10.79 -19.90
N ALA A 234 -55.69 -10.45 -18.70
CA ALA A 234 -56.53 -10.08 -17.57
C ALA A 234 -57.35 -8.82 -17.87
N ASP A 235 -56.72 -7.80 -18.46
CA ASP A 235 -57.39 -6.56 -18.87
C ASP A 235 -58.47 -6.83 -19.95
N SER A 236 -58.19 -7.67 -20.95
CA SER A 236 -59.17 -8.09 -21.97
C SER A 236 -60.32 -8.92 -21.38
N ILE A 237 -60.03 -9.79 -20.41
CA ILE A 237 -61.05 -10.57 -19.71
C ILE A 237 -61.98 -9.62 -18.92
N LYS A 238 -61.41 -8.59 -18.27
CA LYS A 238 -62.17 -7.54 -17.57
C LYS A 238 -63.11 -6.76 -18.50
N GLU A 239 -62.67 -6.44 -19.72
CA GLU A 239 -63.55 -5.82 -20.73
C GLU A 239 -64.72 -6.72 -21.13
N ILE A 240 -64.49 -8.02 -21.27
CA ILE A 240 -65.54 -8.99 -21.65
C ILE A 240 -66.55 -9.21 -20.50
N ILE A 241 -66.09 -9.23 -19.25
CA ILE A 241 -66.93 -9.43 -18.04
C ILE A 241 -67.72 -8.17 -17.66
N SER A 242 -67.47 -7.04 -18.31
CA SER A 242 -68.25 -5.82 -18.14
C SER A 242 -69.70 -5.93 -18.67
N ASP A 243 -70.09 -7.08 -19.24
CA ASP A 243 -71.46 -7.41 -19.64
C ASP A 243 -72.43 -7.50 -18.43
N PRO A 244 -73.56 -6.76 -18.43
CA PRO A 244 -74.55 -6.78 -17.36
C PRO A 244 -75.27 -8.13 -17.14
N SER A 245 -75.07 -9.13 -18.01
CA SER A 245 -75.73 -10.43 -17.96
C SER A 245 -75.14 -11.42 -16.93
N ILE A 246 -74.03 -11.08 -16.27
CA ILE A 246 -73.30 -11.98 -15.36
C ILE A 246 -73.89 -11.92 -13.93
N PRO A 247 -74.16 -13.07 -13.28
CA PRO A 247 -74.67 -13.12 -11.90
C PRO A 247 -73.75 -12.39 -10.90
N ALA A 248 -74.33 -11.59 -10.00
CA ALA A 248 -73.60 -10.70 -9.10
C ALA A 248 -72.54 -11.39 -8.20
N GLY A 249 -72.77 -12.64 -7.79
CA GLY A 249 -71.79 -13.40 -6.99
C GLY A 249 -70.53 -13.78 -7.78
N ILE A 250 -70.68 -14.25 -9.01
CA ILE A 250 -69.57 -14.60 -9.91
C ILE A 250 -68.81 -13.35 -10.35
N LYS A 251 -69.53 -12.24 -10.57
CA LYS A 251 -68.93 -10.95 -10.89
C LYS A 251 -68.04 -10.43 -9.76
N SER A 252 -68.50 -10.51 -8.50
CA SER A 252 -67.70 -10.10 -7.34
C SER A 252 -66.40 -10.90 -7.18
N ASP A 253 -66.46 -12.22 -7.40
CA ASP A 253 -65.27 -13.08 -7.30
C ASP A 253 -64.29 -12.83 -8.46
N LEU A 254 -64.79 -12.62 -9.69
CA LEU A 254 -63.93 -12.29 -10.83
C LEU A 254 -63.35 -10.88 -10.73
N ASP A 255 -64.12 -9.90 -10.26
CA ASP A 255 -63.63 -8.54 -10.04
C ASP A 255 -62.50 -8.54 -9.00
N HIS A 256 -62.62 -9.31 -7.89
CA HIS A 256 -61.54 -9.45 -6.91
C HIS A 256 -60.27 -10.07 -7.51
N ILE A 257 -60.40 -11.14 -8.31
CA ILE A 257 -59.25 -11.80 -8.93
C ILE A 257 -58.57 -10.89 -9.97
N LEU A 258 -59.34 -10.18 -10.79
CA LEU A 258 -58.84 -9.36 -11.89
C LEU A 258 -58.35 -7.97 -11.44
N ASP A 259 -58.92 -7.41 -10.36
CA ASP A 259 -58.58 -6.06 -9.89
C ASP A 259 -57.58 -6.08 -8.74
N GLU A 260 -57.52 -7.15 -7.95
CA GLU A 260 -56.58 -7.27 -6.82
C GLU A 260 -55.53 -8.37 -7.03
N ASP A 261 -55.92 -9.64 -7.15
CA ASP A 261 -54.97 -10.76 -7.03
C ASP A 261 -53.99 -10.88 -8.21
N VAL A 262 -54.49 -10.77 -9.44
CA VAL A 262 -53.66 -10.83 -10.66
C VAL A 262 -52.75 -9.62 -10.78
N PRO A 263 -53.23 -8.37 -10.65
CA PRO A 263 -52.37 -7.19 -10.69
C PRO A 263 -51.32 -7.19 -9.58
N LYS A 264 -51.66 -7.63 -8.36
CA LYS A 264 -50.72 -7.73 -7.24
C LYS A 264 -49.62 -8.75 -7.52
N SER A 265 -49.97 -9.93 -8.00
CA SER A 265 -49.01 -10.98 -8.37
C SER A 265 -48.07 -10.53 -9.51
N LEU A 266 -48.63 -9.89 -10.53
CA LEU A 266 -47.84 -9.34 -11.65
C LEU A 266 -46.91 -8.23 -11.17
N LYS A 267 -47.37 -7.32 -10.30
CA LYS A 267 -46.54 -6.28 -9.69
C LYS A 267 -45.36 -6.90 -8.91
N TYR A 268 -45.58 -7.98 -8.16
CA TYR A 268 -44.50 -8.71 -7.49
C TYR A 268 -43.51 -9.31 -8.49
N ILE A 269 -43.98 -9.96 -9.56
CA ILE A 269 -43.11 -10.55 -10.58
C ILE A 269 -42.29 -9.46 -11.28
N PHE A 270 -42.92 -8.38 -11.74
CA PHE A 270 -42.22 -7.26 -12.38
C PHE A 270 -41.17 -6.65 -11.45
N SER A 271 -41.51 -6.39 -10.18
CA SER A 271 -40.55 -5.85 -9.21
C SER A 271 -39.37 -6.79 -8.96
N SER A 272 -39.59 -8.12 -9.01
CA SER A 272 -38.55 -9.13 -8.81
C SER A 272 -37.63 -9.24 -10.03
N VAL A 273 -38.19 -9.15 -11.23
CA VAL A 273 -37.43 -9.12 -12.49
C VAL A 273 -36.54 -7.88 -12.55
N THR A 274 -37.11 -6.69 -12.29
CA THR A 274 -36.36 -5.43 -12.31
C THR A 274 -35.25 -5.42 -11.26
N LYS A 275 -35.49 -5.99 -10.07
CA LYS A 275 -34.43 -6.19 -9.07
C LYS A 275 -33.30 -7.05 -9.63
N MET A 276 -33.60 -8.20 -10.23
CA MET A 276 -32.57 -9.07 -10.81
C MET A 276 -31.81 -8.41 -11.96
N GLU A 277 -32.45 -7.62 -12.82
CA GLU A 277 -31.74 -6.87 -13.87
C GLU A 277 -30.75 -5.86 -13.26
N ALA A 278 -31.15 -5.15 -12.20
CA ALA A 278 -30.26 -4.27 -11.45
C ALA A 278 -29.12 -5.06 -10.76
N LEU A 279 -29.40 -6.26 -10.24
CA LEU A 279 -28.38 -7.17 -9.69
C LEU A 279 -27.29 -7.48 -10.72
N LEU A 280 -27.72 -7.93 -11.89
CA LEU A 280 -26.83 -8.32 -12.98
C LEU A 280 -26.05 -7.12 -13.54
N ALA A 281 -26.69 -5.97 -13.72
CA ALA A 281 -26.04 -4.76 -14.20
C ALA A 281 -24.99 -4.24 -13.20
N GLY A 282 -25.33 -4.21 -11.91
CA GLY A 282 -24.42 -3.81 -10.85
C GLY A 282 -23.21 -4.73 -10.71
N LEU A 283 -23.43 -6.04 -10.83
CA LEU A 283 -22.38 -7.04 -10.73
C LEU A 283 -21.43 -7.02 -11.94
N LEU A 284 -21.94 -6.79 -13.15
CA LEU A 284 -21.13 -6.53 -14.34
C LEU A 284 -20.31 -5.23 -14.23
N HIS A 285 -20.92 -4.16 -13.70
CA HIS A 285 -20.19 -2.92 -13.44
C HIS A 285 -19.09 -3.14 -12.38
N LEU A 286 -19.38 -3.94 -11.34
CA LEU A 286 -18.43 -4.30 -10.31
C LEU A 286 -17.20 -5.03 -10.91
N SER A 287 -17.42 -6.01 -11.78
CA SER A 287 -16.34 -6.70 -12.49
C SER A 287 -15.50 -5.71 -13.30
N ARG A 288 -16.14 -4.90 -14.17
CA ARG A 288 -15.42 -4.00 -15.08
C ARG A 288 -14.62 -2.89 -14.39
N THR A 289 -15.14 -2.29 -13.31
CA THR A 289 -14.45 -1.19 -12.61
C THR A 289 -13.12 -1.64 -11.97
N GLY A 290 -12.94 -2.93 -11.70
CA GLY A 290 -11.68 -3.48 -11.18
C GLY A 290 -10.52 -3.40 -12.17
N ARG A 291 -10.78 -3.52 -13.49
CA ARG A 291 -9.75 -3.66 -14.53
C ARG A 291 -9.29 -2.37 -15.20
N THR A 292 -10.10 -1.33 -15.23
CA THR A 292 -9.71 -0.10 -15.95
C THR A 292 -8.49 0.52 -15.27
N LEU A 293 -7.36 0.55 -15.98
CA LEU A 293 -6.18 1.31 -15.60
C LEU A 293 -6.62 2.74 -15.33
N MET A 294 -6.41 3.21 -14.11
CA MET A 294 -6.79 4.57 -13.76
C MET A 294 -5.89 5.55 -14.46
N THR A 295 -6.47 6.57 -15.07
CA THR A 295 -5.68 7.69 -15.59
C THR A 295 -5.53 8.70 -14.47
N ILE A 296 -4.52 8.47 -13.63
CA ILE A 296 -4.25 9.34 -12.48
C ILE A 296 -3.64 10.66 -12.97
N ARG A 297 -4.27 11.77 -12.57
CA ARG A 297 -3.78 13.13 -12.80
C ARG A 297 -4.19 14.04 -11.65
N GLU A 298 -3.58 15.21 -11.57
CA GLU A 298 -4.07 16.28 -10.71
C GLU A 298 -5.42 16.79 -11.24
N ILE A 299 -6.41 16.87 -10.36
CA ILE A 299 -7.79 17.25 -10.68
C ILE A 299 -8.18 18.52 -9.92
N ASP A 300 -8.72 19.47 -10.66
CA ASP A 300 -9.35 20.67 -10.14
C ASP A 300 -10.78 20.34 -9.67
N ILE A 301 -10.92 20.11 -8.37
CA ILE A 301 -12.19 19.68 -7.77
C ILE A 301 -13.26 20.77 -7.81
N ASN A 302 -12.88 22.06 -7.84
CA ASN A 302 -13.87 23.13 -8.03
C ASN A 302 -14.53 23.01 -9.41
N LYS A 303 -13.73 22.83 -10.48
CA LYS A 303 -14.27 22.63 -11.83
C LYS A 303 -15.14 21.38 -11.92
N LEU A 304 -14.72 20.29 -11.29
CA LEU A 304 -15.48 19.04 -11.28
C LEU A 304 -16.85 19.23 -10.61
N PHE A 305 -16.91 19.86 -9.43
CA PHE A 305 -18.19 20.14 -8.78
C PHE A 305 -19.07 21.09 -9.58
N HIS A 306 -18.51 22.11 -10.23
CA HIS A 306 -19.28 22.97 -11.14
C HIS A 306 -19.90 22.18 -12.30
N LEU A 307 -19.17 21.22 -12.88
CA LEU A 307 -19.68 20.33 -13.92
C LEU A 307 -20.85 19.47 -13.39
N ILE A 308 -20.67 18.86 -12.21
CA ILE A 308 -21.69 18.00 -11.59
C ILE A 308 -22.95 18.79 -11.27
N ILE A 309 -22.83 19.94 -10.61
CA ILE A 309 -23.96 20.80 -10.28
C ILE A 309 -24.65 21.31 -11.56
N GLY A 310 -23.87 21.61 -12.62
CA GLY A 310 -24.40 21.94 -13.94
C GLY A 310 -25.31 20.86 -14.52
N HIS A 311 -24.95 19.57 -14.36
CA HIS A 311 -25.78 18.45 -14.80
C HIS A 311 -27.11 18.36 -14.02
N TYR A 312 -27.10 18.72 -12.73
CA TYR A 312 -28.28 18.73 -11.87
C TYR A 312 -29.05 20.06 -11.85
N ASN A 313 -28.67 21.04 -12.66
CA ASN A 313 -29.16 22.42 -12.58
C ASN A 313 -30.69 22.54 -12.69
N PHE A 314 -31.32 21.78 -13.61
CA PHE A 314 -32.78 21.79 -13.77
C PHE A 314 -33.50 21.35 -12.50
N GLN A 315 -33.07 20.22 -11.91
CA GLN A 315 -33.67 19.66 -10.70
C GLN A 315 -33.42 20.56 -9.48
N LEU A 316 -32.20 21.09 -9.34
CA LEU A 316 -31.87 22.00 -8.24
C LEU A 316 -32.67 23.31 -8.30
N THR A 317 -32.89 23.85 -9.50
CA THR A 317 -33.70 25.05 -9.73
C THR A 317 -35.17 24.79 -9.44
N GLU A 318 -35.74 23.67 -9.93
CA GLU A 318 -37.13 23.28 -9.66
C GLU A 318 -37.41 23.14 -8.15
N LEU A 319 -36.41 22.66 -7.41
CA LEU A 319 -36.49 22.46 -5.96
C LEU A 319 -36.14 23.72 -5.15
N ASN A 320 -35.76 24.82 -5.81
CA ASN A 320 -35.17 26.00 -5.17
C ASN A 320 -34.05 25.63 -4.18
N ALA A 321 -33.20 24.66 -4.50
CA ALA A 321 -32.13 24.21 -3.62
C ALA A 321 -31.02 25.28 -3.50
N VAL A 322 -30.42 25.40 -2.31
CA VAL A 322 -29.24 26.26 -2.10
C VAL A 322 -28.01 25.36 -2.05
N VAL A 323 -27.01 25.67 -2.88
CA VAL A 323 -25.75 24.93 -2.94
C VAL A 323 -24.61 25.89 -2.61
N ASN A 324 -23.94 25.65 -1.49
CA ASN A 324 -22.77 26.40 -1.06
C ASN A 324 -21.52 25.55 -1.30
N ILE A 325 -20.59 26.08 -2.09
CA ILE A 325 -19.31 25.43 -2.38
C ILE A 325 -18.21 26.34 -1.86
N SER A 326 -17.46 25.87 -0.86
CA SER A 326 -16.24 26.55 -0.40
C SER A 326 -15.08 26.32 -1.36
N GLU A 327 -13.95 26.99 -1.17
CA GLU A 327 -12.76 26.72 -1.97
C GLU A 327 -12.25 25.28 -1.71
N LEU A 328 -12.25 24.45 -2.75
CA LEU A 328 -11.87 23.04 -2.66
C LEU A 328 -10.42 22.83 -3.15
N PRO A 329 -9.52 22.22 -2.35
CA PRO A 329 -8.17 21.88 -2.80
C PRO A 329 -8.18 20.86 -3.95
N THR A 330 -7.10 20.85 -4.75
CA THR A 330 -6.87 19.81 -5.77
C THR A 330 -6.54 18.46 -5.14
N CYS A 331 -6.77 17.37 -5.89
CA CYS A 331 -6.37 16.01 -5.52
C CYS A 331 -5.85 15.23 -6.73
N TYR A 332 -5.17 14.12 -6.49
CA TYR A 332 -4.77 13.17 -7.54
C TYR A 332 -5.77 12.03 -7.67
N GLY A 333 -6.20 11.75 -8.89
CA GLY A 333 -7.13 10.66 -9.17
C GLY A 333 -7.52 10.54 -10.63
N ASP A 334 -8.50 9.68 -10.90
CA ASP A 334 -9.17 9.55 -12.19
C ASP A 334 -10.42 10.42 -12.22
N GLU A 335 -10.46 11.39 -13.13
CA GLU A 335 -11.53 12.39 -13.19
C GLU A 335 -12.91 11.76 -13.44
N ASN A 336 -12.98 10.70 -14.25
CA ASN A 336 -14.25 10.06 -14.58
C ASN A 336 -14.81 9.30 -13.37
N LEU A 337 -13.93 8.60 -12.65
CA LEU A 337 -14.32 7.88 -11.43
C LEU A 337 -14.71 8.86 -10.32
N LEU A 338 -13.94 9.92 -10.10
CA LEU A 338 -14.29 10.93 -9.10
C LEU A 338 -15.60 11.66 -9.48
N ASN A 339 -15.83 11.94 -10.76
CA ASN A 339 -17.11 12.47 -11.24
C ASN A 339 -18.28 11.55 -10.86
N GLN A 340 -18.13 10.24 -11.08
CA GLN A 340 -19.13 9.25 -10.72
C GLN A 340 -19.35 9.17 -9.20
N LEU A 341 -18.27 9.21 -8.41
CA LEU A 341 -18.31 9.22 -6.95
C LEU A 341 -19.14 10.40 -6.43
N PHE A 342 -18.76 11.63 -6.80
CA PHE A 342 -19.43 12.83 -6.31
C PHE A 342 -20.84 12.96 -6.86
N SER A 343 -21.08 12.61 -8.13
CA SER A 343 -22.43 12.61 -8.72
C SER A 343 -23.38 11.66 -7.98
N ASN A 344 -22.92 10.49 -7.55
CA ASN A 344 -23.73 9.56 -6.76
C ASN A 344 -24.10 10.13 -5.39
N ILE A 345 -23.20 10.86 -4.72
CA ILE A 345 -23.48 11.50 -3.43
C ILE A 345 -24.50 12.65 -3.62
N ILE A 346 -24.28 13.54 -4.59
CA ILE A 346 -25.18 14.67 -4.87
C ILE A 346 -26.57 14.19 -5.31
N GLY A 347 -26.61 13.18 -6.18
CA GLY A 347 -27.86 12.54 -6.60
C GLY A 347 -28.64 11.96 -5.42
N ASN A 348 -27.96 11.34 -4.46
CA ASN A 348 -28.60 10.85 -3.23
C ASN A 348 -29.19 11.99 -2.38
N ALA A 349 -28.50 13.12 -2.28
CA ALA A 349 -28.99 14.26 -1.50
C ALA A 349 -30.26 14.90 -2.10
N ILE A 350 -30.34 15.02 -3.42
CA ILE A 350 -31.54 15.51 -4.13
C ILE A 350 -32.73 14.55 -3.94
N LYS A 351 -32.42 13.26 -4.00
CA LYS A 351 -33.38 12.17 -4.00
C LYS A 351 -34.01 11.94 -2.62
N TYR A 352 -33.19 11.89 -1.57
CA TYR A 352 -33.62 11.63 -0.19
C TYR A 352 -33.81 12.94 0.62
N ARG A 353 -34.14 14.03 -0.09
CA ARG A 353 -34.49 15.30 0.54
C ARG A 353 -35.76 15.17 1.38
N ASP A 354 -35.86 15.99 2.42
CA ASP A 354 -37.12 16.18 3.11
C ASP A 354 -38.02 17.13 2.29
N LYS A 355 -39.22 16.66 1.91
CA LYS A 355 -40.16 17.42 1.08
C LYS A 355 -40.73 18.65 1.79
N ASN A 356 -40.59 18.74 3.11
CA ASN A 356 -41.16 19.82 3.92
C ASN A 356 -40.21 21.01 4.13
N ARG A 357 -38.97 20.94 3.62
CA ARG A 357 -37.99 22.02 3.74
C ARG A 357 -37.16 22.17 2.47
N GLN A 358 -36.57 23.35 2.33
CA GLN A 358 -35.65 23.65 1.24
C GLN A 358 -34.38 22.81 1.36
N LEU A 359 -33.92 22.23 0.24
CA LEU A 359 -32.68 21.47 0.20
C LEU A 359 -31.47 22.42 0.31
N LEU A 360 -30.60 22.15 1.27
CA LEU A 360 -29.33 22.84 1.50
C LEU A 360 -28.20 21.83 1.29
N LEU A 361 -27.27 22.16 0.40
CA LEU A 361 -26.05 21.39 0.16
C LEU A 361 -24.84 22.26 0.50
N ASP A 362 -24.05 21.83 1.49
CA ASP A 362 -22.80 22.48 1.86
C ASP A 362 -21.62 21.56 1.50
N ILE A 363 -20.76 22.03 0.59
CA ILE A 363 -19.57 21.32 0.13
C ILE A 363 -18.34 22.07 0.62
N THR A 364 -17.56 21.41 1.47
CA THR A 364 -16.36 21.97 2.11
C THR A 364 -15.20 20.98 2.03
N ALA A 365 -13.98 21.43 2.31
CA ALA A 365 -12.83 20.55 2.36
C ALA A 365 -11.87 20.93 3.48
N GLN A 366 -11.19 19.94 4.05
CA GLN A 366 -10.12 20.12 5.02
C GLN A 366 -8.86 19.38 4.57
N ILE A 367 -7.71 20.01 4.78
CA ILE A 367 -6.41 19.44 4.43
C ILE A 367 -5.84 18.76 5.67
N GLU A 368 -5.46 17.50 5.52
CA GLU A 368 -4.85 16.68 6.56
C GLU A 368 -3.50 16.14 6.06
N PHE A 369 -2.43 16.92 6.30
CA PHE A 369 -1.06 16.60 5.88
C PHE A 369 -0.96 16.23 4.39
N ARG A 370 -0.92 14.93 4.05
CA ARG A 370 -0.81 14.40 2.67
C ARG A 370 -2.16 14.14 1.99
N LYS A 371 -3.26 14.30 2.71
CA LYS A 371 -4.62 13.98 2.25
C LYS A 371 -5.52 15.20 2.29
N VAL A 372 -6.62 15.11 1.57
CA VAL A 372 -7.71 16.08 1.56
C VAL A 372 -9.02 15.35 1.83
N VAL A 373 -9.83 15.91 2.73
CA VAL A 373 -11.13 15.37 3.12
C VAL A 373 -12.21 16.32 2.62
N TYR A 374 -12.96 15.88 1.60
CA TYR A 374 -14.12 16.59 1.08
C TYR A 374 -15.35 16.22 1.91
N SER A 375 -16.06 17.21 2.43
CA SER A 375 -17.29 17.02 3.21
C SER A 375 -18.48 17.53 2.41
N ILE A 376 -19.43 16.64 2.11
CA ILE A 376 -20.67 16.94 1.41
C ILE A 376 -21.81 16.77 2.41
N ARG A 377 -22.40 17.88 2.85
CA ARG A 377 -23.49 17.91 3.82
C ARG A 377 -24.81 18.22 3.13
N ASP A 378 -25.84 17.44 3.45
CA ASP A 378 -27.22 17.67 3.08
C ASP A 378 -28.11 17.84 4.32
N ASN A 379 -29.22 18.55 4.17
CA ASN A 379 -30.30 18.62 5.16
C ASN A 379 -31.49 17.71 4.78
N GLY A 380 -31.25 16.54 4.22
CA GLY A 380 -32.27 15.58 3.82
C GLY A 380 -32.95 14.87 5.00
N MET A 381 -33.59 13.74 4.73
CA MET A 381 -34.32 12.96 5.76
C MET A 381 -33.40 12.37 6.84
N GLY A 382 -32.10 12.23 6.57
CA GLY A 382 -31.15 11.55 7.43
C GLY A 382 -31.34 10.03 7.46
N ILE A 383 -30.41 9.32 8.10
CA ILE A 383 -30.32 7.86 8.14
C ILE A 383 -30.28 7.42 9.61
N ASP A 384 -31.15 6.48 10.00
CA ASP A 384 -31.12 5.88 11.34
C ASP A 384 -29.82 5.06 11.53
N GLN A 385 -29.25 5.15 12.73
CA GLN A 385 -27.96 4.57 13.08
C GLN A 385 -27.87 3.06 12.79
N ARG A 386 -29.01 2.35 12.84
CA ARG A 386 -29.11 0.91 12.52
C ARG A 386 -28.83 0.58 11.05
N HIS A 387 -28.90 1.57 10.15
CA HIS A 387 -28.69 1.39 8.73
C HIS A 387 -27.30 1.83 8.27
N LEU A 388 -26.57 2.65 9.05
CA LEU A 388 -25.32 3.29 8.63
C LEU A 388 -24.20 2.32 8.23
N GLU A 389 -24.13 1.14 8.85
CA GLU A 389 -23.15 0.12 8.46
C GLU A 389 -23.54 -0.60 7.17
N LYS A 390 -24.84 -0.71 6.90
CA LYS A 390 -25.41 -1.49 5.79
C LYS A 390 -25.63 -0.67 4.53
N ILE A 391 -25.62 0.66 4.58
CA ILE A 391 -25.81 1.51 3.39
C ILE A 391 -24.75 1.31 2.31
N TRP A 392 -23.61 0.72 2.67
CA TRP A 392 -22.51 0.39 1.78
C TRP A 392 -22.71 -0.95 1.06
N ASP A 393 -23.63 -1.78 1.55
CA ASP A 393 -23.92 -3.07 0.96
C ASP A 393 -24.63 -2.90 -0.37
N ILE A 394 -24.26 -3.76 -1.32
CA ILE A 394 -24.85 -3.74 -2.65
C ILE A 394 -26.36 -4.04 -2.52
N PHE A 395 -27.19 -3.19 -3.10
CA PHE A 395 -28.67 -3.30 -3.13
C PHE A 395 -29.39 -3.03 -1.81
N TYR A 396 -28.68 -2.55 -0.78
CA TYR A 396 -29.33 -2.14 0.45
C TYR A 396 -30.11 -0.83 0.29
N LYS A 397 -31.33 -0.80 0.82
CA LYS A 397 -32.20 0.39 0.84
C LYS A 397 -32.78 0.56 2.24
N VAL A 398 -32.78 1.78 2.74
CA VAL A 398 -33.36 2.12 4.06
C VAL A 398 -34.88 1.97 4.03
N ASP A 399 -35.52 2.34 2.91
CA ASP A 399 -36.95 2.15 2.71
C ASP A 399 -37.26 1.64 1.30
N ALA A 400 -37.58 0.34 1.18
CA ALA A 400 -37.85 -0.32 -0.09
C ALA A 400 -39.25 0.02 -0.65
N SER A 401 -40.07 0.75 0.10
CA SER A 401 -41.46 1.08 -0.26
C SER A 401 -41.61 2.40 -1.03
N GLN A 402 -40.58 3.25 -1.06
CA GLN A 402 -40.59 4.50 -1.83
C GLN A 402 -40.43 4.23 -3.34
N PRO A 403 -41.35 4.70 -4.20
CA PRO A 403 -41.29 4.51 -5.66
C PRO A 403 -40.02 5.07 -6.31
N ASP A 404 -39.48 6.14 -5.72
CA ASP A 404 -38.28 6.80 -6.24
C ASP A 404 -36.99 6.17 -5.74
N ALA A 405 -36.98 5.20 -4.80
CA ALA A 405 -35.76 4.66 -4.18
C ALA A 405 -34.82 4.00 -5.21
N GLY A 406 -33.58 4.51 -5.33
CA GLY A 406 -32.64 4.22 -6.42
C GLY A 406 -32.12 2.80 -6.35
N ASP A 407 -31.34 2.36 -7.33
CA ASP A 407 -31.03 0.94 -7.55
C ASP A 407 -30.22 0.25 -6.42
N GLY A 408 -29.85 0.99 -5.36
CA GLY A 408 -29.09 0.47 -4.22
C GLY A 408 -27.61 0.21 -4.55
N LEU A 409 -27.16 0.68 -5.71
CA LEU A 409 -25.79 0.52 -6.21
C LEU A 409 -24.89 1.73 -5.90
N GLY A 410 -25.48 2.92 -5.79
CA GLY A 410 -24.73 4.19 -5.74
C GLY A 410 -23.68 4.25 -4.64
N LEU A 411 -24.05 3.98 -3.38
CA LEU A 411 -23.12 4.08 -2.25
C LEU A 411 -22.05 2.97 -2.25
N SER A 412 -22.38 1.76 -2.72
CA SER A 412 -21.37 0.69 -2.92
C SER A 412 -20.32 1.07 -3.96
N ILE A 413 -20.74 1.76 -5.04
CA ILE A 413 -19.84 2.28 -6.08
C ILE A 413 -18.96 3.39 -5.50
N VAL A 414 -19.54 4.32 -4.74
CA VAL A 414 -18.82 5.42 -4.07
C VAL A 414 -17.71 4.88 -3.17
N LYS A 415 -18.04 3.90 -2.31
CA LYS A 415 -17.05 3.26 -1.41
C LYS A 415 -15.89 2.65 -2.20
N ARG A 416 -16.20 1.91 -3.25
CA ARG A 416 -15.19 1.24 -4.07
C ARG A 416 -14.33 2.20 -4.88
N ILE A 417 -14.89 3.29 -5.38
CA ILE A 417 -14.11 4.33 -6.06
C ILE A 417 -13.15 4.99 -5.07
N ALA A 418 -13.61 5.31 -3.86
CA ALA A 418 -12.74 5.88 -2.81
C ALA A 418 -11.59 4.92 -2.45
N GLU A 419 -11.90 3.63 -2.24
CA GLU A 419 -10.90 2.59 -1.98
C GLU A 419 -9.90 2.43 -3.14
N LYS A 420 -10.37 2.44 -4.39
CA LYS A 420 -9.51 2.40 -5.58
C LYS A 420 -8.55 3.59 -5.66
N HIS A 421 -8.90 4.72 -5.05
CA HIS A 421 -8.05 5.90 -4.97
C HIS A 421 -7.14 5.93 -3.73
N ASN A 422 -6.95 4.80 -3.04
CA ASN A 422 -6.23 4.73 -1.76
C ASN A 422 -6.78 5.72 -0.71
N GLY A 423 -8.10 5.98 -0.81
CA GLY A 423 -8.87 6.89 0.01
C GLY A 423 -9.84 6.18 0.94
N ARG A 424 -10.64 6.96 1.65
CA ARG A 424 -11.66 6.45 2.59
C ARG A 424 -12.96 7.23 2.44
N ILE A 425 -14.08 6.57 2.69
CA ILE A 425 -15.36 7.25 2.84
C ILE A 425 -15.99 6.92 4.19
N ARG A 426 -16.57 7.93 4.83
CA ARG A 426 -17.38 7.78 6.05
C ARG A 426 -18.63 8.66 5.95
N VAL A 427 -19.63 8.33 6.74
CA VAL A 427 -20.90 9.07 6.81
C VAL A 427 -21.24 9.38 8.26
N GLU A 428 -21.75 10.57 8.51
CA GLU A 428 -22.43 10.95 9.76
C GLU A 428 -23.84 11.37 9.40
N SER A 429 -24.86 10.80 10.04
CA SER A 429 -26.24 11.14 9.71
C SER A 429 -27.14 10.98 10.93
N GLU A 430 -28.10 11.88 11.05
CA GLU A 430 -29.12 11.85 12.09
C GLU A 430 -30.52 12.01 11.45
N PRO A 431 -31.50 11.15 11.81
CA PRO A 431 -32.87 11.27 11.31
C PRO A 431 -33.44 12.68 11.51
N GLY A 432 -34.00 13.25 10.46
CA GLY A 432 -34.59 14.59 10.45
C GLY A 432 -33.58 15.74 10.42
N LYS A 433 -32.27 15.50 10.50
CA LYS A 433 -31.24 16.55 10.40
C LYS A 433 -30.46 16.51 9.08
N GLY A 434 -30.35 15.35 8.44
CA GLY A 434 -29.65 15.17 7.17
C GLY A 434 -28.41 14.30 7.32
N SER A 435 -27.51 14.35 6.32
CA SER A 435 -26.31 13.50 6.28
C SER A 435 -25.07 14.30 5.88
N VAL A 436 -23.90 13.83 6.30
CA VAL A 436 -22.60 14.35 5.91
C VAL A 436 -21.73 13.19 5.44
N PHE A 437 -21.34 13.23 4.18
CA PHE A 437 -20.39 12.28 3.60
C PHE A 437 -19.00 12.91 3.57
N PHE A 438 -18.01 12.19 4.11
CA PHE A 438 -16.61 12.61 4.11
C PHE A 438 -15.82 11.69 3.20
N VAL A 439 -15.20 12.26 2.17
CA VAL A 439 -14.42 11.56 1.15
C VAL A 439 -12.96 11.98 1.29
N GLU A 440 -12.11 11.06 1.69
CA GLU A 440 -10.67 11.26 1.88
C GLU A 440 -9.91 10.80 0.63
N LEU A 441 -9.10 11.69 0.03
CA LEU A 441 -8.30 11.43 -1.18
C LEU A 441 -6.86 11.93 -1.02
N GLN A 442 -5.96 11.47 -1.89
CA GLN A 442 -4.54 11.85 -1.90
C GLN A 442 -4.32 13.23 -2.53
N ARG A 443 -3.48 14.06 -1.90
CA ARG A 443 -3.23 15.43 -2.36
C ARG A 443 -2.00 15.59 -3.25
N PHE A 444 -0.90 14.89 -2.96
CA PHE A 444 0.40 15.19 -3.56
C PHE A 444 0.95 14.10 -4.50
N GLU A 445 0.74 12.83 -4.17
CA GLU A 445 1.19 11.70 -4.98
C GLU A 445 0.19 10.55 -4.86
N PHE A 446 0.02 9.81 -5.96
CA PHE A 446 -0.66 8.53 -5.98
C PHE A 446 0.40 7.43 -5.91
N ALA A 447 0.78 7.04 -4.70
CA ALA A 447 1.61 5.85 -4.52
C ALA A 447 0.70 4.62 -4.64
N GLU A 448 1.01 3.73 -5.59
CA GLU A 448 0.37 2.41 -5.74
C GLU A 448 0.65 1.50 -4.53
#